data_AF-A0A2G4G2P7-F1
#
_entry.id   AF-A0A2G4G2P7-F1
#
_cell.length_a   1.000
_cell.length_b   1.000
_cell.length_c   1.000
_cell.angle_alpha   90.00
_cell.angle_beta   90.00
_cell.angle_gamma   90.00
#
_symmetry.space_group_name_H-M   'P 1'
#
loop_
_entity.id
_entity.type
_entity.pdbx_description
1 polymer ?
#
loop_
_entity_poly.entity_id
_entity_poly.type
_entity_poly.pdbx_seq_one_letter_code
_entity_poly.pdbx_strand_id
1 'polypeptide(L)'
;EEAGLVVPRKGASSQDGRGFYDRFRGRVMVPIKDRQGRVIGFGGRSLDGGEPKYLNSPETEVFEKGKHLFGLDKAAAAIRKDDRAVVVEGYFDVIALHAAGITNAVASLGTALSSQQITQLCRCCEGRRMVLNFDSDGAGVRAAQRAIGEVEQLALQGQLELRVLQLPSGKDPDEFLKSQGAGDYRALLDQAPLWLDWQIEQVLEGRDLARPDQFQLAVTALVALLGKLPQSAVRSHYLQRVAERLSGGQARLAIQLEDDLRQQVKGQRWHGRSQKWELPGEAGLRERAEAEVLRMYLHCPNYRSAIRVELRQRELDDFALKHHRLLWAAISGLEEVNLGVGRLEAINRGQDPGSDLADLDLPRLLGDQLVVEQSALLSRLTPLLEPNELQRMAFGQPLLQLRGATASLERQKSVKRCRHLLDAWSSQRLETLERCIARLLEQEREEARATASGLAPLSDMESRIEALFSELNSDALRFQELYYNERKHLEHLDSQRRAGYEEVMAQPAA
;
A
#
# COMPACT_ATOMS: atom_id res chain seq x y z
N GLU A 1 14.84 -25.70 39.33
CA GLU A 1 13.44 -25.62 38.87
C GLU A 1 13.26 -24.53 37.82
N GLU A 2 13.67 -23.29 38.10
CA GLU A 2 13.57 -22.13 37.21
C GLU A 2 14.17 -22.32 35.82
N ALA A 3 15.31 -23.02 35.70
CA ALA A 3 15.91 -23.38 34.42
C ALA A 3 15.12 -24.44 33.62
N GLY A 4 14.01 -24.96 34.15
CA GLY A 4 13.15 -25.93 33.50
C GLY A 4 13.73 -27.35 33.38
N LEU A 5 14.82 -27.66 34.09
CA LEU A 5 15.51 -28.97 34.00
C LEU A 5 14.93 -30.04 34.93
N VAL A 6 14.20 -29.63 35.97
CA VAL A 6 13.60 -30.52 36.97
C VAL A 6 12.12 -30.18 37.15
N VAL A 7 11.30 -31.19 37.49
CA VAL A 7 9.86 -31.06 37.68
C VAL A 7 9.48 -31.48 39.11
N PRO A 8 8.64 -30.72 39.83
CA PRO A 8 8.18 -31.11 41.16
C PRO A 8 7.22 -32.32 41.09
N ARG A 9 7.23 -33.19 42.11
CA ARG A 9 6.29 -34.32 42.21
C ARG A 9 4.90 -33.82 42.61
N LYS A 10 3.82 -34.35 41.99
CA LYS A 10 2.42 -33.96 42.30
C LYS A 10 2.09 -34.19 43.78
N GLY A 11 1.48 -33.19 44.42
CA GLY A 11 1.11 -33.21 45.85
C GLY A 11 2.11 -32.52 46.79
N ALA A 12 3.08 -31.79 46.24
CA ALA A 12 4.08 -31.05 47.01
C ALA A 12 3.79 -29.54 46.97
N SER A 13 3.59 -28.93 48.13
CA SER A 13 3.96 -27.52 48.32
C SER A 13 5.49 -27.45 48.42
N SER A 14 6.10 -26.32 48.06
CA SER A 14 7.55 -26.10 48.17
C SER A 14 8.09 -26.24 49.60
N GLN A 15 7.21 -26.34 50.61
CA GLN A 15 7.55 -26.49 52.02
C GLN A 15 7.62 -27.94 52.52
N ASP A 16 7.06 -28.93 51.80
CA ASP A 16 6.92 -30.32 52.30
C ASP A 16 8.08 -31.27 51.97
N GLY A 17 9.19 -30.76 51.41
CA GLY A 17 10.44 -31.54 51.24
C GLY A 17 10.36 -32.78 50.32
N ARG A 18 9.28 -32.98 49.55
CA ARG A 18 9.17 -34.10 48.60
C ARG A 18 9.78 -33.71 47.26
N GLY A 19 10.95 -34.31 46.98
CA GLY A 19 11.92 -33.89 45.97
C GLY A 19 11.50 -33.91 44.49
N PHE A 20 12.43 -33.45 43.65
CA PHE A 20 12.26 -33.26 42.22
C PHE A 20 12.57 -34.53 41.40
N TYR A 21 12.21 -34.51 40.12
CA TYR A 21 12.73 -35.47 39.15
C TYR A 21 13.16 -34.77 37.85
N ASP A 22 14.08 -35.39 37.13
CA ASP A 22 14.60 -34.86 35.87
C ASP A 22 13.52 -34.75 34.82
N ARG A 23 13.43 -33.57 34.17
CA ARG A 23 12.48 -33.35 33.08
C ARG A 23 12.82 -34.22 31.87
N PHE A 24 14.11 -34.27 31.52
CA PHE A 24 14.60 -34.99 30.35
C PHE A 24 15.17 -36.34 30.78
N ARG A 25 14.55 -37.43 30.35
CA ARG A 25 14.93 -38.81 30.69
C ARG A 25 14.81 -39.68 29.46
N GLY A 26 15.78 -40.56 29.23
CA GLY A 26 15.78 -41.45 28.05
C GLY A 26 15.77 -40.69 26.72
N ARG A 27 16.45 -39.53 26.66
CA ARG A 27 16.40 -38.61 25.50
C ARG A 27 17.79 -38.27 24.98
N VAL A 28 17.90 -38.17 23.65
CA VAL A 28 19.02 -37.48 23.00
C VAL A 28 18.87 -35.99 23.27
N MET A 29 19.88 -35.39 23.91
CA MET A 29 19.86 -34.00 24.33
C MET A 29 20.49 -33.10 23.28
N VAL A 30 19.77 -32.05 22.89
CA VAL A 30 20.22 -31.03 21.93
C VAL A 30 20.26 -29.68 22.65
N PRO A 31 21.44 -29.10 22.92
CA PRO A 31 21.54 -27.82 23.60
C PRO A 31 21.04 -26.69 22.68
N ILE A 32 20.16 -25.85 23.21
CA ILE A 32 19.69 -24.62 22.57
C ILE A 32 20.56 -23.48 23.07
N LYS A 33 21.15 -22.75 22.13
CA LYS A 33 22.07 -21.66 22.41
C LYS A 33 21.47 -20.32 22.01
N ASP A 34 21.81 -19.27 22.75
CA ASP A 34 21.57 -17.90 22.31
C ASP A 34 22.57 -17.49 21.22
N ARG A 35 22.42 -16.27 20.70
CA ARG A 35 23.32 -15.71 19.67
C ARG A 35 24.79 -15.64 20.10
N GLN A 36 25.08 -15.62 21.40
CA GLN A 36 26.44 -15.57 21.95
C GLN A 36 27.02 -16.98 22.16
N GLY A 37 26.26 -18.04 21.87
CA GLY A 37 26.66 -19.43 22.04
C GLY A 37 26.45 -19.97 23.46
N ARG A 38 25.80 -19.20 24.35
CA ARG A 38 25.49 -19.62 25.73
C ARG A 38 24.30 -20.57 25.70
N VAL A 39 24.38 -21.66 26.46
CA VAL A 39 23.28 -22.63 26.55
C VAL A 39 22.16 -22.02 27.40
N ILE A 40 20.98 -21.89 26.81
CA ILE A 40 19.80 -21.27 27.44
C ILE A 40 18.66 -22.27 27.65
N GLY A 41 18.70 -23.42 26.97
CA GLY A 41 17.69 -24.47 27.09
C GLY A 41 18.10 -25.74 26.38
N PHE A 42 17.21 -26.72 26.33
CA PHE A 42 17.45 -27.99 25.67
C PHE A 42 16.22 -28.45 24.88
N GLY A 43 16.47 -29.06 23.73
CA GLY A 43 15.57 -29.99 23.07
C GLY A 43 15.95 -31.43 23.44
N GLY A 44 14.97 -32.32 23.46
CA GLY A 44 15.15 -33.73 23.82
C GLY A 44 14.28 -34.65 22.98
N ARG A 45 14.90 -35.52 22.18
CA ARG A 45 14.19 -36.56 21.41
C ARG A 45 14.20 -37.89 22.16
N SER A 46 13.04 -38.52 22.34
CA SER A 46 12.96 -39.83 23.01
C SER A 46 13.72 -40.91 22.22
N LEU A 47 14.46 -41.76 22.96
CA LEU A 47 15.17 -42.93 22.45
C LEU A 47 14.28 -44.18 22.37
N ASP A 48 13.29 -44.26 23.25
CA ASP A 48 12.45 -45.44 23.55
C ASP A 48 11.00 -45.29 23.08
N GLY A 49 10.67 -44.22 22.35
CA GLY A 49 9.31 -43.93 21.89
C GLY A 49 8.40 -43.32 22.97
N GLY A 50 8.94 -42.87 24.10
CA GLY A 50 8.20 -42.15 25.13
C GLY A 50 7.67 -40.78 24.64
N GLU A 51 6.40 -40.50 24.97
CA GLU A 51 5.73 -39.24 24.61
C GLU A 51 6.10 -38.08 25.55
N PRO A 52 6.23 -36.83 25.04
CA PRO A 52 6.18 -36.47 23.61
C PRO A 52 7.45 -36.90 22.87
N LYS A 53 7.35 -37.26 21.58
CA LYS A 53 8.51 -37.62 20.73
C LYS A 53 9.66 -36.59 20.81
N TYR A 54 9.30 -35.30 20.78
CA TYR A 54 10.20 -34.17 21.01
C TYR A 54 9.74 -33.34 22.21
N LEU A 55 10.66 -33.04 23.12
CA LEU A 55 10.41 -32.23 24.31
C LEU A 55 11.39 -31.07 24.34
N ASN A 56 10.89 -29.84 24.44
CA ASN A 56 11.73 -28.67 24.67
C ASN A 56 11.67 -28.23 26.14
N SER A 57 12.70 -27.51 26.59
CA SER A 57 12.64 -26.73 27.81
C SER A 57 11.37 -25.86 27.83
N PRO A 58 10.74 -25.65 28.99
CA PRO A 58 9.68 -24.65 29.13
C PRO A 58 10.25 -23.24 28.90
N GLU A 59 9.38 -22.22 28.79
CA GLU A 59 9.84 -20.83 28.85
C GLU A 59 10.53 -20.56 30.20
N THR A 60 11.65 -19.84 30.19
CA THR A 60 12.41 -19.44 31.39
C THR A 60 12.88 -18.00 31.23
N GLU A 61 13.47 -17.42 32.28
CA GLU A 61 14.05 -16.07 32.23
C GLU A 61 15.11 -15.91 31.12
N VAL A 62 15.83 -16.99 30.79
CA VAL A 62 16.90 -16.97 29.78
C VAL A 62 16.48 -17.58 28.45
N PHE A 63 15.32 -18.24 28.38
CA PHE A 63 14.87 -18.94 27.19
C PHE A 63 13.41 -18.65 26.90
N GLU A 64 13.21 -17.89 25.83
CA GLU A 64 11.90 -17.62 25.26
C GLU A 64 11.81 -18.17 23.84
N LYS A 65 10.90 -19.12 23.56
CA LYS A 65 10.80 -19.79 22.24
C LYS A 65 10.52 -18.79 21.13
N GLY A 66 9.66 -17.81 21.41
CA GLY A 66 9.31 -16.74 20.48
C GLY A 66 10.44 -15.73 20.22
N LYS A 67 11.56 -15.79 20.95
CA LYS A 67 12.72 -14.88 20.77
C LYS A 67 13.94 -15.56 20.21
N HIS A 68 14.04 -16.88 20.28
CA HIS A 68 15.26 -17.60 19.97
C HIS A 68 15.05 -18.52 18.78
N LEU A 69 16.06 -18.57 17.92
CA LEU A 69 16.12 -19.49 16.79
C LEU A 69 17.25 -20.50 17.03
N PHE A 70 16.94 -21.78 16.87
CA PHE A 70 17.96 -22.80 16.97
C PHE A 70 18.98 -22.65 15.83
N GLY A 71 20.26 -22.78 16.15
CA GLY A 71 21.36 -22.73 15.20
C GLY A 71 21.79 -21.33 14.77
N LEU A 72 21.13 -20.26 15.24
CA LEU A 72 21.47 -18.89 14.85
C LEU A 72 22.89 -18.48 15.26
N ASP A 73 23.40 -19.01 16.37
CA ASP A 73 24.79 -18.82 16.84
C ASP A 73 25.82 -19.26 15.80
N LYS A 74 25.52 -20.35 15.07
CA LYS A 74 26.37 -20.90 14.02
C LYS A 74 26.03 -20.32 12.64
N ALA A 75 24.76 -20.10 12.37
CA ALA A 75 24.28 -19.72 11.05
C ALA A 75 24.50 -18.24 10.71
N ALA A 76 24.63 -17.35 11.71
CA ALA A 76 24.65 -15.90 11.48
C ALA A 76 25.74 -15.44 10.49
N ALA A 77 26.92 -16.07 10.48
CA ALA A 77 27.98 -15.74 9.54
C ALA A 77 27.67 -16.22 8.12
N ALA A 78 27.13 -17.43 7.97
CA ALA A 78 26.72 -17.97 6.68
C ALA A 78 25.51 -17.20 6.10
N ILE A 79 24.54 -16.82 6.94
CA ILE A 79 23.40 -15.98 6.53
C ILE A 79 23.88 -14.64 5.96
N ARG A 80 24.87 -13.99 6.60
CA ARG A 80 25.47 -12.74 6.08
C ARG A 80 26.18 -12.97 4.75
N LYS A 81 26.95 -14.05 4.64
CA LYS A 81 27.75 -14.36 3.45
C LYS A 81 26.88 -14.70 2.25
N ASP A 82 25.88 -15.54 2.46
CA ASP A 82 24.99 -16.04 1.41
C ASP A 82 23.80 -15.10 1.17
N ASP A 83 23.69 -14.05 1.98
CA ASP A 83 22.59 -13.08 2.05
C ASP A 83 21.20 -13.75 1.98
N ARG A 84 21.06 -14.84 2.75
CA ARG A 84 19.87 -15.68 2.76
C ARG A 84 19.79 -16.49 4.05
N ALA A 85 18.66 -16.44 4.73
CA ALA A 85 18.35 -17.35 5.83
C ALA A 85 17.38 -18.45 5.38
N VAL A 86 17.68 -19.70 5.74
CA VAL A 86 16.77 -20.84 5.55
C VAL A 86 16.13 -21.18 6.89
N VAL A 87 14.80 -21.16 6.96
CA VAL A 87 14.06 -21.41 8.20
C VAL A 87 13.30 -22.73 8.07
N VAL A 88 13.62 -23.67 8.95
CA VAL A 88 13.00 -25.01 9.03
C VAL A 88 12.28 -25.20 10.37
N GLU A 89 11.56 -26.30 10.56
CA GLU A 89 10.78 -26.53 11.78
C GLU A 89 11.60 -27.15 12.92
N GLY A 90 12.47 -28.11 12.60
CA GLY A 90 13.17 -28.92 13.59
C GLY A 90 14.64 -28.56 13.78
N TYR A 91 15.14 -28.73 15.00
CA TYR A 91 16.59 -28.66 15.23
C TYR A 91 17.37 -29.79 14.54
N PHE A 92 16.76 -30.95 14.29
CA PHE A 92 17.39 -32.02 13.53
C PHE A 92 17.55 -31.67 12.04
N ASP A 93 16.59 -30.94 11.47
CA ASP A 93 16.68 -30.46 10.08
C ASP A 93 17.84 -29.48 9.93
N VAL A 94 18.00 -28.56 10.90
CA VAL A 94 19.16 -27.66 10.94
C VAL A 94 20.47 -28.43 11.04
N ILE A 95 20.52 -29.45 11.91
CA ILE A 95 21.72 -30.28 12.08
C ILE A 95 22.04 -31.02 10.76
N ALA A 96 21.04 -31.61 10.11
CA ALA A 96 21.20 -32.32 8.84
C ALA A 96 21.67 -31.38 7.72
N LEU A 97 21.05 -30.21 7.59
CA LEU A 97 21.44 -29.17 6.63
C LEU A 97 22.86 -28.68 6.86
N HIS A 98 23.23 -28.39 8.12
CA HIS A 98 24.58 -27.96 8.46
C HIS A 98 25.61 -29.06 8.16
N ALA A 99 25.28 -30.33 8.46
CA ALA A 99 26.14 -31.48 8.13
C ALA A 99 26.33 -31.64 6.60
N ALA A 100 25.32 -31.28 5.81
CA ALA A 100 25.37 -31.24 4.35
C ALA A 100 26.04 -29.96 3.78
N GLY A 101 26.55 -29.08 4.64
CA GLY A 101 27.22 -27.83 4.25
C GLY A 101 26.27 -26.69 3.85
N ILE A 102 25.00 -26.75 4.27
CA ILE A 102 24.01 -25.68 4.14
C ILE A 102 23.91 -25.01 5.52
N THR A 103 24.89 -24.16 5.82
CA THR A 103 25.12 -23.63 7.17
C THR A 103 24.33 -22.37 7.50
N ASN A 104 23.53 -21.86 6.55
CA ASN A 104 22.66 -20.69 6.74
C ASN A 104 21.23 -21.06 7.21
N ALA A 105 21.04 -22.30 7.68
CA ALA A 105 19.77 -22.80 8.20
C ALA A 105 19.57 -22.55 9.71
N VAL A 106 18.33 -22.26 10.12
CA VAL A 106 17.87 -22.06 11.49
C VAL A 106 16.49 -22.69 11.70
N ALA A 107 16.07 -22.96 12.94
CA ALA A 107 14.74 -23.50 13.23
C ALA A 107 13.95 -22.73 14.28
N SER A 108 12.62 -22.69 14.10
CA SER A 108 11.69 -22.26 15.15
C SER A 108 11.47 -23.41 16.15
N LEU A 109 11.48 -23.12 17.45
CA LEU A 109 11.55 -24.15 18.50
C LEU A 109 10.19 -24.76 18.86
N GLY A 110 9.46 -25.24 17.85
CA GLY A 110 8.12 -25.81 17.99
C GLY A 110 7.01 -24.76 18.12
N THR A 111 7.25 -23.57 17.57
CA THR A 111 6.29 -22.45 17.52
C THR A 111 6.22 -21.91 16.09
N ALA A 112 5.14 -21.19 15.77
CA ALA A 112 5.14 -20.34 14.58
C ALA A 112 6.30 -19.34 14.67
N LEU A 113 6.85 -18.97 13.51
CA LEU A 113 7.92 -18.00 13.41
C LEU A 113 7.39 -16.62 13.84
N SER A 114 8.01 -16.01 14.84
CA SER A 114 7.57 -14.74 15.43
C SER A 114 8.21 -13.52 14.75
N SER A 115 7.55 -12.36 14.84
CA SER A 115 8.11 -11.06 14.41
C SER A 115 9.49 -10.74 15.03
N GLN A 116 9.75 -11.18 16.27
CA GLN A 116 11.03 -10.99 16.94
C GLN A 116 12.13 -11.86 16.32
N GLN A 117 11.82 -13.13 16.01
CA GLN A 117 12.75 -14.04 15.32
C GLN A 117 13.05 -13.53 13.91
N ILE A 118 12.04 -13.05 13.18
CA ILE A 118 12.20 -12.43 11.86
C ILE A 118 13.11 -11.20 11.95
N THR A 119 12.88 -10.32 12.93
CA THR A 119 13.72 -9.13 13.13
C THR A 119 15.19 -9.52 13.38
N GLN A 120 15.46 -10.61 14.11
CA GLN A 120 16.82 -11.11 14.30
C GLN A 120 17.46 -11.60 12.99
N LEU A 121 16.69 -12.28 12.13
CA LEU A 121 17.16 -12.74 10.83
C LEU A 121 17.44 -11.59 9.88
N CYS A 122 16.55 -10.58 9.81
CA CYS A 122 16.77 -9.37 9.01
C CYS A 122 18.03 -8.60 9.45
N ARG A 123 18.43 -8.65 10.73
CA ARG A 123 19.70 -8.06 11.20
C ARG A 123 20.94 -8.84 10.74
N CYS A 124 20.78 -10.08 10.30
CA CYS A 124 21.86 -10.93 9.80
C CYS A 124 21.92 -11.00 8.28
N CYS A 125 20.92 -10.49 7.57
CA CYS A 125 20.76 -10.64 6.14
C CYS A 125 20.45 -9.26 5.55
N GLU A 126 21.40 -8.65 4.86
CA GLU A 126 21.29 -7.27 4.36
C GLU A 126 20.21 -7.15 3.29
N GLY A 127 20.13 -8.09 2.36
CA GLY A 127 19.05 -8.21 1.37
C GLY A 127 17.74 -8.75 1.96
N ARG A 128 17.72 -9.10 3.25
CA ARG A 128 16.54 -9.57 4.00
C ARG A 128 15.80 -10.69 3.26
N ARG A 129 16.55 -11.64 2.70
CA ARG A 129 16.00 -12.81 2.01
C ARG A 129 15.82 -13.96 2.98
N MET A 130 14.61 -14.48 3.02
CA MET A 130 14.22 -15.61 3.87
C MET A 130 13.53 -16.68 3.05
N VAL A 131 13.97 -17.92 3.20
CA VAL A 131 13.32 -19.10 2.60
C VAL A 131 12.73 -19.94 3.73
N LEU A 132 11.40 -20.07 3.75
CA LEU A 132 10.73 -21.01 4.63
C LEU A 132 10.76 -22.39 3.98
N ASN A 133 11.30 -23.39 4.67
CA ASN A 133 11.26 -24.77 4.24
C ASN A 133 10.70 -25.63 5.38
N PHE A 134 9.37 -25.62 5.45
CA PHE A 134 8.59 -26.37 6.43
C PHE A 134 8.12 -27.70 5.84
N ASP A 135 7.63 -28.58 6.70
CA ASP A 135 7.21 -29.92 6.31
C ASP A 135 6.11 -29.84 5.23
N SER A 136 6.12 -30.78 4.29
CA SER A 136 5.17 -30.79 3.17
C SER A 136 3.76 -31.24 3.58
N ASP A 137 3.51 -31.47 4.87
CA ASP A 137 2.23 -31.92 5.40
C ASP A 137 1.28 -30.74 5.69
N GLY A 138 0.04 -31.07 6.08
CA GLY A 138 -0.94 -30.04 6.40
C GLY A 138 -0.55 -29.16 7.60
N ALA A 139 0.27 -29.65 8.53
CA ALA A 139 0.74 -28.86 9.67
C ALA A 139 1.81 -27.85 9.24
N GLY A 140 2.75 -28.25 8.38
CA GLY A 140 3.77 -27.37 7.83
C GLY A 140 3.19 -26.30 6.90
N VAL A 141 2.20 -26.63 6.06
CA VAL A 141 1.46 -25.64 5.26
C VAL A 141 0.79 -24.59 6.16
N ARG A 142 0.15 -25.00 7.27
CA ARG A 142 -0.43 -24.07 8.26
C ARG A 142 0.63 -23.27 9.02
N ALA A 143 1.81 -23.83 9.25
CA ALA A 143 2.92 -23.10 9.84
C ALA A 143 3.45 -22.03 8.90
N ALA A 144 3.58 -22.35 7.61
CA ALA A 144 4.02 -21.41 6.57
C ALA A 144 3.02 -20.27 6.41
N GLN A 145 1.73 -20.55 6.33
CA GLN A 145 0.68 -19.53 6.26
C GLN A 145 0.69 -18.58 7.47
N ARG A 146 0.89 -19.12 8.68
CA ARG A 146 1.03 -18.29 9.90
C ARG A 146 2.27 -17.41 9.83
N ALA A 147 3.42 -17.97 9.46
CA ALA A 147 4.67 -17.23 9.31
C ALA A 147 4.55 -16.11 8.26
N ILE A 148 3.88 -16.37 7.14
CA ILE A 148 3.57 -15.35 6.12
C ILE A 148 2.71 -14.25 6.72
N GLY A 149 1.65 -14.58 7.47
CA GLY A 149 0.77 -13.60 8.10
C GLY A 149 1.49 -12.62 9.04
N GLU A 150 2.50 -13.09 9.78
CA GLU A 150 3.31 -12.26 10.68
C GLU A 150 4.20 -11.24 9.95
N VAL A 151 4.57 -11.51 8.69
CA VAL A 151 5.51 -10.68 7.90
C VAL A 151 4.93 -10.13 6.62
N GLU A 152 3.66 -10.41 6.34
CA GLU A 152 2.95 -10.04 5.11
C GLU A 152 3.15 -8.55 4.81
N GLN A 153 3.02 -7.70 5.83
CA GLN A 153 3.23 -6.25 5.69
C GLN A 153 4.65 -5.87 5.28
N LEU A 154 5.66 -6.48 5.89
CA LEU A 154 7.07 -6.23 5.56
C LEU A 154 7.38 -6.69 4.13
N ALA A 155 6.86 -7.86 3.75
CA ALA A 155 7.04 -8.40 2.41
C ALA A 155 6.35 -7.55 1.34
N LEU A 156 5.12 -7.09 1.59
CA LEU A 156 4.37 -6.22 0.67
C LEU A 156 5.00 -4.85 0.49
N GLN A 157 5.70 -4.32 1.50
CA GLN A 157 6.43 -3.06 1.43
C GLN A 157 7.82 -3.20 0.78
N GLY A 158 8.19 -4.40 0.32
CA GLY A 158 9.53 -4.67 -0.23
C GLY A 158 10.65 -4.63 0.81
N GLN A 159 10.30 -4.71 2.10
CA GLN A 159 11.26 -4.68 3.20
C GLN A 159 11.75 -6.08 3.61
N LEU A 160 11.17 -7.14 3.05
CA LEU A 160 11.53 -8.54 3.28
C LEU A 160 11.28 -9.33 1.99
N GLU A 161 12.29 -10.04 1.49
CA GLU A 161 12.13 -10.98 0.37
C GLU A 161 11.81 -12.37 0.94
N LEU A 162 10.51 -12.70 1.06
CA LEU A 162 10.06 -13.99 1.57
C LEU A 162 9.80 -14.98 0.43
N ARG A 163 10.39 -16.18 0.56
CA ARG A 163 10.19 -17.32 -0.32
C ARG A 163 9.74 -18.53 0.47
N VAL A 164 9.03 -19.44 -0.18
CA VAL A 164 8.58 -20.70 0.42
C VAL A 164 9.06 -21.85 -0.45
N LEU A 165 9.90 -22.70 0.10
CA LEU A 165 10.38 -23.92 -0.54
C LEU A 165 9.52 -25.10 -0.08
N GLN A 166 8.83 -25.73 -1.02
CA GLN A 166 8.20 -27.03 -0.86
C GLN A 166 9.10 -28.08 -1.50
N LEU A 167 9.49 -29.11 -0.74
CA LEU A 167 10.34 -30.17 -1.27
C LEU A 167 9.52 -31.09 -2.17
N PRO A 168 10.05 -31.51 -3.34
CA PRO A 168 9.33 -32.38 -4.28
C PRO A 168 9.23 -33.83 -3.80
N SER A 169 10.10 -34.23 -2.87
CA SER A 169 10.16 -35.57 -2.29
C SER A 169 10.65 -35.50 -0.85
N GLY A 170 10.31 -36.51 -0.03
CA GLY A 170 10.65 -36.50 1.40
C GLY A 170 9.74 -35.57 2.21
N LYS A 171 9.58 -35.86 3.50
CA LYS A 171 8.68 -35.11 4.39
C LYS A 171 9.33 -33.86 4.95
N ASP A 172 10.63 -33.95 5.20
CA ASP A 172 11.45 -32.94 5.86
C ASP A 172 12.82 -32.81 5.15
N PRO A 173 13.62 -31.78 5.48
CA PRO A 173 14.94 -31.58 4.91
C PRO A 173 15.91 -32.75 5.16
N ASP A 174 15.81 -33.43 6.32
CA ASP A 174 16.64 -34.58 6.66
C ASP A 174 16.38 -35.77 5.71
N GLU A 175 15.11 -36.10 5.46
CA GLU A 175 14.70 -37.15 4.53
C GLU A 175 15.05 -36.81 3.08
N PHE A 176 14.87 -35.54 2.67
CA PHE A 176 15.27 -35.09 1.34
C PHE A 176 16.78 -35.23 1.11
N LEU A 177 17.61 -34.79 2.07
CA LEU A 177 19.08 -34.85 1.93
C LEU A 177 19.60 -36.29 1.82
N LYS A 178 18.92 -37.27 2.44
CA LYS A 178 19.27 -38.69 2.30
C LYS A 178 18.99 -39.24 0.90
N SER A 179 18.10 -38.62 0.14
CA SER A 179 17.68 -39.11 -1.18
C SER A 179 18.33 -38.35 -2.36
N GLN A 180 18.36 -37.02 -2.32
CA GLN A 180 18.76 -36.17 -3.46
C GLN A 180 20.04 -35.34 -3.18
N GLY A 181 20.57 -35.37 -1.95
CA GLY A 181 21.84 -34.73 -1.60
C GLY A 181 21.83 -33.19 -1.57
N ALA A 182 22.99 -32.60 -1.25
CA ALA A 182 23.11 -31.16 -0.93
C ALA A 182 23.13 -30.23 -2.15
N GLY A 183 23.51 -30.73 -3.33
CA GLY A 183 23.53 -29.95 -4.57
C GLY A 183 22.11 -29.58 -5.00
N ASP A 184 21.24 -30.59 -5.04
CA ASP A 184 19.85 -30.45 -5.45
C ASP A 184 19.06 -29.58 -4.47
N TYR A 185 19.33 -29.69 -3.16
CA TYR A 185 18.73 -28.80 -2.17
C TYR A 185 19.10 -27.32 -2.43
N ARG A 186 20.36 -27.02 -2.78
CA ARG A 186 20.77 -25.64 -3.12
C ARG A 186 20.08 -25.14 -4.39
N ALA A 187 19.96 -25.97 -5.41
CA ALA A 187 19.23 -25.62 -6.63
C ALA A 187 17.76 -25.31 -6.33
N LEU A 188 17.12 -26.09 -5.45
CA LEU A 188 15.76 -25.83 -4.98
C LEU A 188 15.65 -24.53 -4.18
N LEU A 189 16.63 -24.21 -3.31
CA LEU A 189 16.67 -22.94 -2.59
C LEU A 189 16.76 -21.73 -3.54
N ASP A 190 17.50 -21.87 -4.64
CA ASP A 190 17.67 -20.80 -5.64
C ASP A 190 16.40 -20.60 -6.48
N GLN A 191 15.63 -21.68 -6.70
CA GLN A 191 14.38 -21.68 -7.45
C GLN A 191 13.13 -21.48 -6.57
N ALA A 192 13.29 -21.39 -5.25
CA ALA A 192 12.17 -21.32 -4.32
C ALA A 192 11.23 -20.15 -4.68
N PRO A 193 9.93 -20.39 -4.88
CA PRO A 193 8.99 -19.35 -5.31
C PRO A 193 8.81 -18.27 -4.24
N LEU A 194 8.38 -17.08 -4.66
CA LEU A 194 7.95 -16.05 -3.72
C LEU A 194 6.74 -16.56 -2.93
N TRP A 195 6.58 -16.08 -1.70
CA TRP A 195 5.46 -16.47 -0.83
C TRP A 195 4.09 -16.30 -1.49
N LEU A 196 3.94 -15.27 -2.33
CA LEU A 196 2.69 -14.96 -3.01
C LEU A 196 2.40 -15.96 -4.13
N ASP A 197 3.43 -16.34 -4.91
CA ASP A 197 3.33 -17.41 -5.92
C ASP A 197 2.91 -18.73 -5.25
N TRP A 198 3.56 -19.06 -4.13
CA TRP A 198 3.23 -20.25 -3.36
C TRP A 198 1.79 -20.21 -2.85
N GLN A 199 1.31 -19.09 -2.29
CA GLN A 199 -0.08 -18.97 -1.85
C GLN A 199 -1.09 -19.08 -2.98
N ILE A 200 -0.78 -18.55 -4.18
CA ILE A 200 -1.63 -18.72 -5.37
C ILE A 200 -1.75 -20.21 -5.71
N GLU A 201 -0.64 -20.94 -5.77
CA GLU A 201 -0.68 -22.38 -6.05
C GLU A 201 -1.43 -23.14 -4.96
N GLN A 202 -1.24 -22.82 -3.68
CA GLN A 202 -1.99 -23.44 -2.57
C GLN A 202 -3.50 -23.17 -2.65
N VAL A 203 -3.93 -22.02 -3.16
CA VAL A 203 -5.36 -21.75 -3.39
C VAL A 203 -5.90 -22.63 -4.51
N LEU A 204 -5.10 -22.90 -5.55
CA LEU A 204 -5.52 -23.68 -6.72
C LEU A 204 -5.39 -25.20 -6.51
N GLU A 205 -4.49 -25.63 -5.63
CA GLU A 205 -4.20 -27.03 -5.37
C GLU A 205 -5.43 -27.83 -4.96
N GLY A 206 -5.64 -28.98 -5.58
CA GLY A 206 -6.76 -29.88 -5.30
C GLY A 206 -8.14 -29.39 -5.78
N ARG A 207 -8.22 -28.24 -6.46
CA ARG A 207 -9.48 -27.72 -7.04
C ARG A 207 -9.62 -28.07 -8.51
N ASP A 208 -10.81 -28.54 -8.87
CA ASP A 208 -11.25 -28.68 -10.25
C ASP A 208 -11.86 -27.37 -10.74
N LEU A 209 -11.08 -26.61 -11.51
CA LEU A 209 -11.50 -25.31 -12.04
C LEU A 209 -12.58 -25.41 -13.13
N ALA A 210 -12.91 -26.62 -13.62
CA ALA A 210 -14.04 -26.82 -14.52
C ALA A 210 -15.38 -26.80 -13.78
N ARG A 211 -15.37 -27.01 -12.46
CA ARG A 211 -16.56 -26.98 -11.62
C ARG A 211 -16.90 -25.56 -11.15
N PRO A 212 -18.11 -25.05 -11.40
CA PRO A 212 -18.47 -23.67 -11.06
C PRO A 212 -18.32 -23.32 -9.58
N ASP A 213 -18.67 -24.24 -8.68
CA ASP A 213 -18.56 -24.06 -7.23
C ASP A 213 -17.10 -23.92 -6.78
N GLN A 214 -16.21 -24.76 -7.31
CA GLN A 214 -14.79 -24.74 -6.96
C GLN A 214 -14.06 -23.57 -7.62
N PHE A 215 -14.41 -23.22 -8.85
CA PHE A 215 -13.93 -22.04 -9.56
C PHE A 215 -14.27 -20.77 -8.78
N GLN A 216 -15.53 -20.59 -8.35
CA GLN A 216 -15.94 -19.42 -7.58
C GLN A 216 -15.18 -19.31 -6.25
N LEU A 217 -14.96 -20.42 -5.54
CA LEU A 217 -14.18 -20.41 -4.31
C LEU A 217 -12.71 -20.03 -4.56
N ALA A 218 -12.11 -20.51 -5.64
CA ALA A 218 -10.75 -20.14 -6.03
C ALA A 218 -10.66 -18.64 -6.34
N VAL A 219 -11.57 -18.11 -7.18
CA VAL A 219 -11.63 -16.69 -7.52
C VAL A 219 -11.79 -15.82 -6.28
N THR A 220 -12.72 -16.15 -5.37
CA THR A 220 -12.94 -15.39 -4.13
C THR A 220 -11.68 -15.33 -3.27
N ALA A 221 -10.97 -16.46 -3.11
CA ALA A 221 -9.74 -16.52 -2.34
C ALA A 221 -8.60 -15.73 -3.00
N LEU A 222 -8.45 -15.84 -4.32
CA LEU A 222 -7.45 -15.10 -5.10
C LEU A 222 -7.71 -13.60 -5.08
N VAL A 223 -8.97 -13.17 -5.20
CA VAL A 223 -9.37 -11.76 -5.10
C VAL A 223 -9.04 -11.19 -3.72
N ALA A 224 -9.30 -11.94 -2.65
CA ALA A 224 -8.92 -11.54 -1.29
C ALA A 224 -7.40 -11.44 -1.12
N LEU A 225 -6.64 -12.38 -1.71
CA LEU A 225 -5.18 -12.38 -1.67
C LEU A 225 -4.59 -11.19 -2.46
N LEU A 226 -4.98 -11.02 -3.72
CA LEU A 226 -4.51 -9.93 -4.58
C LEU A 226 -5.01 -8.56 -4.12
N GLY A 227 -6.12 -8.52 -3.37
CA GLY A 227 -6.66 -7.32 -2.71
C GLY A 227 -5.70 -6.70 -1.71
N LYS A 228 -4.77 -7.50 -1.19
CA LYS A 228 -3.70 -7.05 -0.31
C LYS A 228 -2.59 -6.30 -1.05
N LEU A 229 -2.48 -6.45 -2.37
CA LEU A 229 -1.42 -5.76 -3.09
C LEU A 229 -1.81 -4.29 -3.33
N PRO A 230 -0.88 -3.33 -3.11
CA PRO A 230 -1.10 -1.94 -3.49
C PRO A 230 -1.35 -1.85 -5.00
N GLN A 231 -2.00 -0.77 -5.44
CA GLN A 231 -2.23 -0.54 -6.87
C GLN A 231 -0.90 -0.22 -7.57
N SER A 232 -0.22 -1.26 -8.03
CA SER A 232 1.13 -1.21 -8.60
C SER A 232 1.25 -2.09 -9.85
N ALA A 233 2.38 -1.97 -10.56
CA ALA A 233 2.72 -2.87 -11.66
C ALA A 233 2.77 -4.34 -11.21
N VAL A 234 3.26 -4.60 -9.99
CA VAL A 234 3.31 -5.95 -9.39
C VAL A 234 1.91 -6.54 -9.28
N ARG A 235 0.92 -5.78 -8.79
CA ARG A 235 -0.47 -6.26 -8.73
C ARG A 235 -1.03 -6.58 -10.12
N SER A 236 -0.73 -5.75 -11.12
CA SER A 236 -1.19 -6.00 -12.50
C SER A 236 -0.55 -7.27 -13.07
N HIS A 237 0.74 -7.50 -12.81
CA HIS A 237 1.44 -8.72 -13.20
C HIS A 237 0.80 -9.98 -12.58
N TYR A 238 0.50 -9.95 -11.28
CA TYR A 238 -0.16 -11.09 -10.62
C TYR A 238 -1.61 -11.30 -11.08
N LEU A 239 -2.36 -10.22 -11.36
CA LEU A 239 -3.71 -10.32 -11.93
C LEU A 239 -3.68 -11.05 -13.28
N GLN A 240 -2.77 -10.65 -14.17
CA GLN A 240 -2.60 -11.30 -15.46
C GLN A 240 -2.24 -12.78 -15.30
N ARG A 241 -1.23 -13.09 -14.48
CA ARG A 241 -0.78 -14.47 -14.25
C ARG A 241 -1.89 -15.36 -13.66
N VAL A 242 -2.67 -14.83 -12.73
CA VAL A 242 -3.82 -15.56 -12.16
C VAL A 242 -4.91 -15.77 -13.21
N ALA A 243 -5.20 -14.77 -14.04
CA ALA A 243 -6.19 -14.89 -15.10
C ALA A 243 -5.78 -15.94 -16.14
N GLU A 244 -4.51 -15.95 -16.55
CA GLU A 244 -3.94 -16.97 -17.43
C GLU A 244 -4.10 -18.37 -16.83
N ARG A 245 -3.77 -18.53 -15.54
CA ARG A 245 -3.88 -19.81 -14.84
C ARG A 245 -5.33 -20.30 -14.72
N LEU A 246 -6.27 -19.42 -14.38
CA LEU A 246 -7.69 -19.73 -14.31
C LEU A 246 -8.31 -20.03 -15.68
N SER A 247 -7.75 -19.48 -16.76
CA SER A 247 -8.28 -19.67 -18.11
C SER A 247 -7.98 -21.03 -18.74
N GLY A 248 -7.10 -21.82 -18.13
CA GLY A 248 -6.65 -23.08 -18.71
C GLY A 248 -5.96 -22.91 -20.08
N GLY A 249 -5.39 -21.73 -20.35
CA GLY A 249 -4.71 -21.42 -21.62
C GLY A 249 -5.61 -20.80 -22.70
N GLN A 250 -6.89 -20.52 -22.41
CA GLN A 250 -7.78 -19.84 -23.35
C GLN A 250 -7.56 -18.33 -23.34
N ALA A 251 -6.81 -17.81 -24.31
CA ALA A 251 -6.39 -16.40 -24.35
C ALA A 251 -7.55 -15.38 -24.24
N ARG A 252 -8.70 -15.62 -24.90
CA ARG A 252 -9.86 -14.71 -24.82
C ARG A 252 -10.47 -14.67 -23.42
N LEU A 253 -10.55 -15.83 -22.77
CA LEU A 253 -11.10 -15.96 -21.42
C LEU A 253 -10.14 -15.39 -20.38
N ALA A 254 -8.81 -15.51 -20.59
CA ALA A 254 -7.81 -14.86 -19.75
C ALA A 254 -7.98 -13.33 -19.71
N ILE A 255 -8.20 -12.69 -20.87
CA ILE A 255 -8.41 -11.23 -20.94
C ILE A 255 -9.68 -10.83 -20.17
N GLN A 256 -10.78 -11.57 -20.36
CA GLN A 256 -12.04 -11.31 -19.64
C GLN A 256 -11.88 -11.49 -18.12
N LEU A 257 -11.23 -12.57 -17.69
CA LEU A 257 -10.98 -12.83 -16.28
C LEU A 257 -10.03 -11.79 -15.66
N GLU A 258 -9.05 -11.30 -16.40
CA GLU A 258 -8.16 -10.25 -15.90
C GLU A 258 -8.95 -8.97 -15.59
N ASP A 259 -9.84 -8.54 -16.50
CA ASP A 259 -10.68 -7.37 -16.29
C ASP A 259 -11.66 -7.57 -15.12
N ASP A 260 -12.29 -8.75 -15.02
CA ASP A 260 -13.19 -9.10 -13.92
C ASP A 260 -12.47 -9.08 -12.57
N LEU A 261 -11.29 -9.73 -12.48
CA LEU A 261 -10.46 -9.70 -11.29
C LEU A 261 -10.02 -8.27 -10.96
N ARG A 262 -9.63 -7.48 -11.97
CA ARG A 262 -9.22 -6.08 -11.76
C ARG A 262 -10.36 -5.24 -11.17
N GLN A 263 -11.61 -5.47 -11.57
CA GLN A 263 -12.78 -4.81 -10.99
C GLN A 263 -13.08 -5.30 -9.57
N GLN A 264 -13.08 -6.61 -9.32
CA GLN A 264 -13.39 -7.18 -8.00
C GLN A 264 -12.33 -6.81 -6.95
N VAL A 265 -11.05 -6.82 -7.32
CA VAL A 265 -9.95 -6.46 -6.42
C VAL A 265 -9.94 -4.94 -6.14
N LYS A 266 -10.50 -4.09 -7.01
CA LYS A 266 -10.73 -2.65 -6.69
C LYS A 266 -11.83 -2.47 -5.62
N GLY A 267 -12.77 -3.41 -5.51
CA GLY A 267 -13.84 -3.39 -4.50
C GLY A 267 -13.40 -3.84 -3.11
N GLN A 268 -12.34 -4.66 -3.01
CA GLN A 268 -11.72 -5.05 -1.74
C GLN A 268 -10.92 -3.87 -1.15
N ARG A 269 -11.49 -3.22 -0.13
CA ARG A 269 -10.76 -2.21 0.65
C ARG A 269 -9.73 -2.92 1.53
N TRP A 270 -8.47 -2.50 1.42
CA TRP A 270 -7.38 -2.88 2.33
C TRP A 270 -7.80 -2.67 3.81
N HIS A 271 -7.92 -3.75 4.57
CA HIS A 271 -8.33 -3.74 5.98
C HIS A 271 -7.14 -3.75 6.98
N GLY A 272 -5.90 -3.58 6.49
CA GLY A 272 -4.72 -3.40 7.35
C GLY A 272 -4.63 -1.99 7.92
N ARG A 273 -5.51 -1.65 8.88
CA ARG A 273 -5.42 -0.40 9.66
C ARG A 273 -5.17 -0.71 11.13
N SER A 274 -3.90 -0.72 11.53
CA SER A 274 -3.56 -0.17 12.84
C SER A 274 -3.70 1.35 12.72
N GLN A 275 -4.46 1.98 13.62
CA GLN A 275 -4.57 3.43 13.71
C GLN A 275 -3.19 4.05 13.97
N LYS A 276 -2.50 4.46 12.91
CA LYS A 276 -1.39 5.41 13.02
C LYS A 276 -1.25 6.13 11.69
N TRP A 277 -1.78 7.36 11.66
CA TRP A 277 -1.55 8.41 10.66
C TRP A 277 -1.33 7.91 9.24
N GLU A 278 -2.38 7.37 8.62
CA GLU A 278 -2.41 7.34 7.16
C GLU A 278 -2.41 8.80 6.67
N LEU A 279 -1.37 9.16 5.93
CA LEU A 279 -1.47 10.23 4.95
C LEU A 279 -2.74 9.94 4.14
N PRO A 280 -3.75 10.82 4.16
CA PRO A 280 -5.01 10.51 3.52
C PRO A 280 -4.73 10.28 2.03
N GLY A 281 -5.26 9.20 1.47
CA GLY A 281 -5.28 9.06 0.01
C GLY A 281 -5.97 10.27 -0.64
N GLU A 282 -5.82 10.47 -1.94
CA GLU A 282 -6.41 11.63 -2.65
C GLU A 282 -7.91 11.85 -2.31
N ALA A 283 -8.67 10.76 -2.20
CA ALA A 283 -10.08 10.78 -1.78
C ALA A 283 -10.28 11.29 -0.34
N GLY A 284 -9.40 10.90 0.59
CA GLY A 284 -9.45 11.35 1.99
C GLY A 284 -8.95 12.79 2.17
N LEU A 285 -8.00 13.26 1.35
CA LEU A 285 -7.60 14.66 1.33
C LEU A 285 -8.75 15.55 0.81
N ARG A 286 -9.45 15.08 -0.23
CA ARG A 286 -10.62 15.77 -0.76
C ARG A 286 -11.73 15.90 0.27
N GLU A 287 -12.09 14.77 0.90
CA GLU A 287 -13.12 14.73 1.93
C GLU A 287 -12.82 15.70 3.07
N ARG A 288 -11.57 15.75 3.53
CA ARG A 288 -11.14 16.69 4.56
C ARG A 288 -11.26 18.15 4.12
N ALA A 289 -10.80 18.48 2.92
CA ALA A 289 -10.84 19.86 2.42
C ALA A 289 -12.29 20.34 2.18
N GLU A 290 -13.16 19.49 1.63
CA GLU A 290 -14.60 19.82 1.49
C GLU A 290 -15.26 20.00 2.86
N ALA A 291 -14.98 19.12 3.81
CA ALA A 291 -15.50 19.20 5.17
C ALA A 291 -15.01 20.48 5.90
N GLU A 292 -13.76 20.88 5.69
CA GLU A 292 -13.19 22.09 6.28
C GLU A 292 -13.88 23.35 5.77
N VAL A 293 -14.08 23.47 4.45
CA VAL A 293 -14.86 24.57 3.84
C VAL A 293 -16.27 24.64 4.42
N LEU A 294 -16.99 23.52 4.46
CA LEU A 294 -18.35 23.48 4.98
C LEU A 294 -18.42 23.82 6.46
N ARG A 295 -17.45 23.36 7.25
CA ARG A 295 -17.38 23.66 8.68
C ARG A 295 -17.12 25.15 8.92
N MET A 296 -16.18 25.75 8.20
CA MET A 296 -15.96 27.19 8.27
C MET A 296 -17.22 27.96 7.88
N TYR A 297 -17.92 27.51 6.84
CA TYR A 297 -19.17 28.15 6.41
C TYR A 297 -20.25 28.12 7.50
N LEU A 298 -20.41 26.98 8.18
CA LEU A 298 -21.40 26.82 9.25
C LEU A 298 -21.07 27.65 10.49
N HIS A 299 -19.79 27.65 10.91
CA HIS A 299 -19.38 28.14 12.24
C HIS A 299 -18.67 29.50 12.23
N CYS A 300 -18.33 30.04 11.06
CA CYS A 300 -17.71 31.35 10.92
C CYS A 300 -18.64 32.31 10.14
N PRO A 301 -19.76 32.75 10.75
CA PRO A 301 -20.83 33.49 10.05
C PRO A 301 -20.33 34.76 9.33
N ASN A 302 -19.42 35.50 9.96
CA ASN A 302 -18.84 36.73 9.41
C ASN A 302 -18.00 36.53 8.14
N TYR A 303 -17.67 35.29 7.78
CA TYR A 303 -16.83 34.95 6.62
C TYR A 303 -17.60 34.25 5.50
N ARG A 304 -18.91 34.02 5.65
CA ARG A 304 -19.73 33.30 4.65
C ARG A 304 -19.69 33.94 3.26
N SER A 305 -19.80 35.26 3.20
CA SER A 305 -19.69 36.02 1.94
C SER A 305 -18.34 35.78 1.25
N ALA A 306 -17.23 35.89 1.99
CA ALA A 306 -15.89 35.63 1.46
C ALA A 306 -15.71 34.18 0.99
N ILE A 307 -16.27 33.20 1.72
CA ILE A 307 -16.23 31.79 1.32
C ILE A 307 -17.00 31.57 0.01
N ARG A 308 -18.21 32.15 -0.15
CA ARG A 308 -18.99 32.05 -1.40
C ARG A 308 -18.25 32.63 -2.59
N VAL A 309 -17.65 33.81 -2.44
CA VAL A 309 -16.84 34.46 -3.48
C VAL A 309 -15.65 33.58 -3.87
N GLU A 310 -14.91 33.04 -2.90
CA GLU A 310 -13.73 32.21 -3.16
C GLU A 310 -14.10 30.88 -3.85
N LEU A 311 -15.20 30.24 -3.42
CA LEU A 311 -15.70 29.02 -4.06
C LEU A 311 -16.14 29.29 -5.49
N ARG A 312 -16.80 30.43 -5.75
CA ARG A 312 -17.24 30.80 -7.10
C ARG A 312 -16.06 31.09 -8.03
N GLN A 313 -15.08 31.86 -7.55
CA GLN A 313 -13.89 32.23 -8.33
C GLN A 313 -13.06 31.00 -8.77
N ARG A 314 -13.01 29.96 -7.93
CA ARG A 314 -12.28 28.71 -8.21
C ARG A 314 -13.17 27.58 -8.78
N GLU A 315 -14.44 27.87 -9.05
CA GLU A 315 -15.44 26.90 -9.52
C GLU A 315 -15.60 25.68 -8.57
N LEU A 316 -15.48 25.89 -7.26
CA LEU A 316 -15.49 24.85 -6.22
C LEU A 316 -16.87 24.70 -5.54
N ASP A 317 -17.93 25.25 -6.13
CA ASP A 317 -19.30 25.18 -5.64
C ASP A 317 -19.98 23.81 -5.87
N ASP A 318 -19.42 22.95 -6.75
CA ASP A 318 -19.84 21.55 -6.89
C ASP A 318 -18.98 20.59 -6.05
N PHE A 319 -19.45 20.32 -4.83
CA PHE A 319 -18.87 19.33 -3.93
C PHE A 319 -18.97 17.91 -4.52
N ALA A 320 -17.90 17.11 -4.45
CA ALA A 320 -17.92 15.76 -5.02
C ALA A 320 -18.68 14.77 -4.15
N LEU A 321 -18.59 14.92 -2.82
CA LEU A 321 -19.27 14.01 -1.91
C LEU A 321 -20.77 14.30 -1.90
N LYS A 322 -21.58 13.27 -2.19
CA LYS A 322 -23.04 13.39 -2.28
C LYS A 322 -23.64 14.11 -1.06
N HIS A 323 -23.17 13.80 0.14
CA HIS A 323 -23.70 14.37 1.37
C HIS A 323 -23.27 15.83 1.58
N HIS A 324 -22.07 16.22 1.15
CA HIS A 324 -21.63 17.62 1.12
C HIS A 324 -22.42 18.45 0.10
N ARG A 325 -22.68 17.88 -1.09
CA ARG A 325 -23.52 18.55 -2.10
C ARG A 325 -24.95 18.77 -1.60
N LEU A 326 -25.53 17.77 -0.93
CA LEU A 326 -26.86 17.91 -0.33
C LEU A 326 -26.88 18.96 0.78
N LEU A 327 -25.86 18.99 1.64
CA LEU A 327 -25.74 20.03 2.68
C LEU A 327 -25.62 21.43 2.06
N TRP A 328 -24.77 21.60 1.05
CA TRP A 328 -24.57 22.88 0.37
C TRP A 328 -25.83 23.36 -0.36
N ALA A 329 -26.59 22.44 -0.95
CA ALA A 329 -27.88 22.74 -1.56
C ALA A 329 -28.91 23.17 -0.50
N ALA A 330 -28.95 22.51 0.67
CA ALA A 330 -29.83 22.91 1.77
C ALA A 330 -29.46 24.29 2.33
N ILE A 331 -28.17 24.56 2.54
CA ILE A 331 -27.65 25.88 2.93
C ILE A 331 -28.10 26.95 1.92
N SER A 332 -27.86 26.71 0.64
CA SER A 332 -28.19 27.67 -0.42
C SER A 332 -29.70 27.89 -0.50
N GLY A 333 -30.52 26.85 -0.38
CA GLY A 333 -31.97 26.98 -0.33
C GLY A 333 -32.47 27.81 0.84
N LEU A 334 -31.91 27.62 2.05
CA LEU A 334 -32.24 28.45 3.21
C LEU A 334 -31.87 29.92 2.97
N GLU A 335 -30.69 30.18 2.41
CA GLU A 335 -30.24 31.54 2.11
C GLU A 335 -31.08 32.18 1.01
N GLU A 336 -31.46 31.45 -0.04
CA GLU A 336 -32.38 31.92 -1.08
C GLU A 336 -33.75 32.31 -0.51
N VAL A 337 -34.29 31.51 0.41
CA VAL A 337 -35.57 31.79 1.07
C VAL A 337 -35.50 33.06 1.93
N ASN A 338 -34.37 33.30 2.60
CA ASN A 338 -34.24 34.44 3.53
C ASN A 338 -33.75 35.74 2.85
N LEU A 339 -32.88 35.65 1.84
CA LEU A 339 -32.21 36.79 1.21
C LEU A 339 -32.73 37.09 -0.22
N GLY A 340 -33.34 36.09 -0.87
CA GLY A 340 -33.75 36.14 -2.27
C GLY A 340 -32.63 35.73 -3.23
N VAL A 341 -33.00 34.99 -4.29
CA VAL A 341 -32.09 34.40 -5.29
C VAL A 341 -31.17 35.44 -5.94
N GLY A 342 -31.72 36.60 -6.35
CA GLY A 342 -30.95 37.64 -7.03
C GLY A 342 -29.87 38.28 -6.15
N ARG A 343 -30.13 38.40 -4.85
CA ARG A 343 -29.17 38.96 -3.89
C ARG A 343 -28.08 37.95 -3.57
N LEU A 344 -28.44 36.68 -3.36
CA LEU A 344 -27.46 35.61 -3.15
C LEU A 344 -26.48 35.50 -4.33
N GLU A 345 -26.98 35.64 -5.56
CA GLU A 345 -26.12 35.65 -6.75
C GLU A 345 -25.20 36.87 -6.82
N ALA A 346 -25.66 38.05 -6.37
CA ALA A 346 -24.80 39.23 -6.24
C ALA A 346 -23.70 39.03 -5.20
N ILE A 347 -23.99 38.36 -4.07
CA ILE A 347 -23.00 37.99 -3.05
C ILE A 347 -21.99 36.99 -3.63
N ASN A 348 -22.43 35.94 -4.32
CA ASN A 348 -21.54 34.95 -4.94
C ASN A 348 -20.54 35.59 -5.93
N ARG A 349 -20.92 36.71 -6.57
CA ARG A 349 -20.07 37.49 -7.49
C ARG A 349 -19.20 38.54 -6.81
N GLY A 350 -19.33 38.72 -5.50
CA GLY A 350 -18.63 39.76 -4.73
C GLY A 350 -19.16 41.18 -5.00
N GLN A 351 -20.38 41.31 -5.53
CA GLN A 351 -21.02 42.59 -5.82
C GLN A 351 -21.83 43.13 -4.62
N ASP A 352 -22.21 42.25 -3.69
CA ASP A 352 -22.87 42.58 -2.43
C ASP A 352 -21.99 42.05 -1.27
N PRO A 353 -21.72 42.85 -0.22
CA PRO A 353 -20.91 42.41 0.93
C PRO A 353 -21.51 41.22 1.69
N GLY A 354 -22.82 41.01 1.62
CA GLY A 354 -23.49 39.84 2.20
C GLY A 354 -23.43 39.77 3.72
N SER A 355 -23.41 40.92 4.41
CA SER A 355 -23.36 41.00 5.89
C SER A 355 -24.43 40.15 6.57
N ASP A 356 -25.62 40.13 5.99
CA ASP A 356 -26.82 39.50 6.56
C ASP A 356 -26.76 37.97 6.49
N LEU A 357 -25.80 37.40 5.73
CA LEU A 357 -25.50 35.96 5.80
C LEU A 357 -25.06 35.57 7.22
N ALA A 358 -24.45 36.47 7.98
CA ALA A 358 -24.00 36.18 9.33
C ALA A 358 -25.16 36.01 10.33
N ASP A 359 -26.31 36.64 10.05
CA ASP A 359 -27.48 36.65 10.94
C ASP A 359 -28.27 35.34 10.89
N LEU A 360 -28.02 34.50 9.88
CA LEU A 360 -28.66 33.20 9.73
C LEU A 360 -28.03 32.16 10.66
N ASP A 361 -28.79 31.62 11.61
CA ASP A 361 -28.36 30.49 12.42
C ASP A 361 -28.49 29.16 11.64
N LEU A 362 -27.60 28.99 10.66
CA LEU A 362 -27.58 27.82 9.77
C LEU A 362 -27.50 26.49 10.52
N PRO A 363 -26.64 26.29 11.55
CA PRO A 363 -26.60 25.03 12.28
C PRO A 363 -27.96 24.62 12.85
N ARG A 364 -28.71 25.58 13.42
CA ARG A 364 -30.06 25.33 13.95
C ARG A 364 -31.07 25.07 12.84
N LEU A 365 -31.12 25.93 11.83
CA LEU A 365 -32.07 25.81 10.71
C LEU A 365 -31.89 24.51 9.91
N LEU A 366 -30.64 24.10 9.71
CA LEU A 366 -30.32 22.83 9.05
C LEU A 366 -30.64 21.64 9.95
N GLY A 367 -30.42 21.74 11.26
CA GLY A 367 -30.84 20.71 12.22
C GLY A 367 -32.33 20.42 12.12
N ASP A 368 -33.15 21.48 12.15
CA ASP A 368 -34.61 21.37 12.05
C ASP A 368 -35.05 20.73 10.71
N GLN A 369 -34.41 21.09 9.59
CA GLN A 369 -34.72 20.53 8.27
C GLN A 369 -34.24 19.07 8.09
N LEU A 370 -33.02 18.74 8.55
CA LEU A 370 -32.40 17.43 8.36
C LEU A 370 -33.00 16.33 9.26
N VAL A 371 -33.51 16.70 10.44
CA VAL A 371 -34.23 15.79 11.35
C VAL A 371 -35.55 15.30 10.73
N VAL A 372 -36.22 16.15 9.95
CA VAL A 372 -37.53 15.85 9.36
C VAL A 372 -37.41 15.00 8.09
N GLU A 373 -36.40 15.22 7.26
CA GLU A 373 -36.35 14.65 5.91
C GLU A 373 -35.41 13.44 5.73
N GLN A 374 -34.25 13.36 6.43
CA GLN A 374 -33.18 12.42 6.06
C GLN A 374 -32.30 11.94 7.25
N SER A 375 -32.86 11.11 8.16
CA SER A 375 -32.17 10.63 9.38
C SER A 375 -30.81 9.94 9.15
N ALA A 376 -30.62 9.25 8.02
CA ALA A 376 -29.35 8.59 7.70
C ALA A 376 -28.23 9.59 7.34
N LEU A 377 -28.57 10.77 6.81
CA LEU A 377 -27.60 11.82 6.48
C LEU A 377 -27.18 12.62 7.70
N LEU A 378 -28.07 12.77 8.68
CA LEU A 378 -27.77 13.45 9.94
C LEU A 378 -26.51 12.86 10.61
N SER A 379 -26.43 11.53 10.72
CA SER A 379 -25.28 10.83 11.32
C SER A 379 -23.92 11.13 10.65
N ARG A 380 -23.91 11.45 9.34
CA ARG A 380 -22.70 11.79 8.59
C ARG A 380 -22.36 13.27 8.66
N LEU A 381 -23.36 14.11 8.92
CA LEU A 381 -23.22 15.56 8.98
C LEU A 381 -23.00 16.07 10.41
N THR A 382 -23.28 15.25 11.44
CA THR A 382 -23.03 15.59 12.85
C THR A 382 -21.59 16.13 13.08
N PRO A 383 -20.51 15.56 12.52
CA PRO A 383 -19.15 16.10 12.72
C PRO A 383 -18.88 17.46 12.03
N LEU A 384 -19.79 17.92 11.16
CA LEU A 384 -19.74 19.26 10.57
C LEU A 384 -20.57 20.24 11.40
N LEU A 385 -21.71 19.80 11.92
CA LEU A 385 -22.60 20.61 12.77
C LEU A 385 -22.04 20.78 14.19
N GLU A 386 -21.34 19.78 14.71
CA GLU A 386 -20.78 19.74 16.06
C GLU A 386 -19.25 19.55 16.00
N PRO A 387 -18.48 20.64 15.78
CA PRO A 387 -17.03 20.56 15.67
C PRO A 387 -16.39 20.27 17.03
N ASN A 388 -15.35 19.44 17.02
CA ASN A 388 -14.55 19.12 18.22
C ASN A 388 -13.60 20.28 18.59
N GLU A 389 -12.93 20.19 19.75
CA GLU A 389 -12.07 21.28 20.27
C GLU A 389 -10.95 21.69 19.29
N LEU A 390 -10.26 20.72 18.67
CA LEU A 390 -9.22 20.99 17.67
C LEU A 390 -9.77 21.76 16.45
N GLN A 391 -10.97 21.40 16.01
CA GLN A 391 -11.64 22.06 14.88
C GLN A 391 -12.15 23.45 15.26
N ARG A 392 -12.52 23.68 16.52
CA ARG A 392 -12.90 25.02 17.01
C ARG A 392 -11.70 25.95 17.11
N MET A 393 -10.53 25.44 17.54
CA MET A 393 -9.30 26.22 17.50
C MET A 393 -8.96 26.69 16.08
N ALA A 394 -9.30 25.87 15.09
CA ALA A 394 -9.11 26.20 13.69
C ALA A 394 -9.87 27.49 13.28
N PHE A 395 -11.03 27.78 13.87
CA PHE A 395 -11.81 28.98 13.56
C PHE A 395 -11.15 30.31 13.93
N GLY A 396 -9.99 30.30 14.62
CA GLY A 396 -9.23 31.52 14.92
C GLY A 396 -8.64 32.22 13.68
N GLN A 397 -8.44 31.49 12.57
CA GLN A 397 -7.88 32.04 11.32
C GLN A 397 -8.60 31.47 10.07
N PRO A 398 -9.89 31.82 9.88
CA PRO A 398 -10.74 31.17 8.90
C PRO A 398 -10.33 31.47 7.45
N LEU A 399 -9.84 32.68 7.13
CA LEU A 399 -9.38 33.01 5.78
C LEU A 399 -8.11 32.23 5.37
N LEU A 400 -7.22 31.96 6.33
CA LEU A 400 -5.99 31.20 6.07
C LEU A 400 -6.31 29.73 5.80
N GLN A 401 -7.24 29.15 6.57
CA GLN A 401 -7.73 27.79 6.34
C GLN A 401 -8.54 27.66 5.07
N LEU A 402 -9.39 28.65 4.76
CA LEU A 402 -10.10 28.72 3.49
C LEU A 402 -9.11 28.64 2.32
N ARG A 403 -8.05 29.44 2.33
CA ARG A 403 -7.00 29.41 1.31
C ARG A 403 -6.35 28.03 1.18
N GLY A 404 -6.03 27.37 2.30
CA GLY A 404 -5.41 26.04 2.28
C GLY A 404 -6.36 24.94 1.76
N ALA A 405 -7.62 24.98 2.18
CA ALA A 405 -8.64 24.02 1.78
C ALA A 405 -9.02 24.19 0.29
N THR A 406 -9.26 25.42 -0.17
CA THR A 406 -9.60 25.68 -1.58
C THR A 406 -8.42 25.37 -2.50
N ALA A 407 -7.19 25.72 -2.11
CA ALA A 407 -5.99 25.32 -2.86
C ALA A 407 -5.86 23.79 -2.97
N SER A 408 -6.19 23.06 -1.91
CA SER A 408 -6.15 21.59 -1.91
C SER A 408 -7.19 20.98 -2.86
N LEU A 409 -8.40 21.55 -2.92
CA LEU A 409 -9.45 21.12 -3.84
C LEU A 409 -9.10 21.45 -5.29
N GLU A 410 -8.62 22.65 -5.54
CA GLU A 410 -8.24 23.12 -6.89
C GLU A 410 -7.05 22.33 -7.44
N ARG A 411 -6.07 22.00 -6.59
CA ARG A 411 -4.91 21.18 -6.97
C ARG A 411 -5.33 19.84 -7.55
N GLN A 412 -6.40 19.22 -7.04
CA GLN A 412 -6.89 17.95 -7.57
C GLN A 412 -7.45 18.09 -9.00
N LYS A 413 -8.15 19.19 -9.30
CA LYS A 413 -8.59 19.50 -10.67
C LYS A 413 -7.38 19.74 -11.57
N SER A 414 -6.42 20.51 -11.08
CA SER A 414 -5.20 20.85 -11.83
C SER A 414 -4.35 19.62 -12.16
N VAL A 415 -4.17 18.67 -11.22
CA VAL A 415 -3.50 17.39 -11.48
C VAL A 415 -4.21 16.57 -12.56
N LYS A 416 -5.55 16.56 -12.57
CA LYS A 416 -6.31 15.88 -13.63
C LYS A 416 -6.11 16.57 -14.98
N ARG A 417 -6.14 17.92 -15.03
CA ARG A 417 -5.84 18.69 -16.25
C ARG A 417 -4.44 18.37 -16.77
N CYS A 418 -3.43 18.32 -15.90
CA CYS A 418 -2.07 17.92 -16.27
C CYS A 418 -2.01 16.52 -16.91
N ARG A 419 -2.72 15.52 -16.36
CA ARG A 419 -2.79 14.17 -16.97
C ARG A 419 -3.43 14.21 -18.35
N HIS A 420 -4.57 14.88 -18.48
CA HIS A 420 -5.24 15.03 -19.78
C HIS A 420 -4.39 15.77 -20.81
N LEU A 421 -3.67 16.83 -20.42
CA LEU A 421 -2.77 17.57 -21.31
C LEU A 421 -1.56 16.73 -21.73
N LEU A 422 -1.00 15.92 -20.83
CA LEU A 422 0.07 14.96 -21.16
C LEU A 422 -0.40 13.88 -22.14
N ASP A 423 -1.59 13.32 -21.93
CA ASP A 423 -2.17 12.32 -22.83
C ASP A 423 -2.49 12.94 -24.21
N ALA A 424 -3.04 14.15 -24.22
CA ALA A 424 -3.32 14.91 -25.46
C ALA A 424 -2.04 15.30 -26.20
N TRP A 425 -0.96 15.63 -25.48
CA TRP A 425 0.34 15.94 -26.07
C TRP A 425 1.03 14.70 -26.64
N SER A 426 1.07 13.60 -25.87
CA SER A 426 1.72 12.35 -26.29
C SER A 426 1.02 11.61 -27.43
N SER A 427 -0.26 11.88 -27.65
CA SER A 427 -1.03 11.35 -28.78
C SER A 427 -0.84 12.13 -30.09
N GLN A 428 -0.18 13.29 -30.07
CA GLN A 428 0.14 14.03 -31.30
C GLN A 428 1.29 13.35 -32.06
N ARG A 429 1.12 13.21 -33.37
CA ARG A 429 2.19 12.76 -34.26
C ARG A 429 3.05 13.96 -34.63
N LEU A 430 4.21 14.08 -33.99
CA LEU A 430 5.17 15.14 -34.29
C LEU A 430 5.79 14.95 -35.68
N GLU A 431 5.77 16.01 -36.49
CA GLU A 431 6.57 16.08 -37.72
C GLU A 431 8.00 16.47 -37.36
N THR A 432 8.98 15.74 -37.88
CA THR A 432 10.40 15.98 -37.58
C THR A 432 10.97 17.14 -38.40
N LEU A 433 12.03 17.76 -37.89
CA LEU A 433 12.78 18.79 -38.61
C LEU A 433 13.27 18.26 -39.97
N GLU A 434 13.73 17.01 -40.03
CA GLU A 434 14.15 16.34 -41.27
C GLU A 434 13.03 16.30 -42.32
N ARG A 435 11.80 16.06 -41.89
CA ARG A 435 10.62 16.02 -42.77
C ARG A 435 10.18 17.41 -43.23
N CYS A 436 10.34 18.42 -42.37
CA CYS A 436 10.15 19.82 -42.75
C CYS A 436 11.19 20.27 -43.79
N ILE A 437 12.47 19.92 -43.58
CA ILE A 437 13.57 20.19 -44.51
C ILE A 437 13.32 19.50 -45.85
N ALA A 438 12.93 18.23 -45.84
CA ALA A 438 12.63 17.49 -47.07
C ALA A 438 11.50 18.14 -47.89
N ARG A 439 10.41 18.57 -47.22
CA ARG A 439 9.30 19.27 -47.88
C ARG A 439 9.70 20.62 -48.47
N LEU A 440 10.49 21.41 -47.74
CA LEU A 440 10.96 22.72 -48.22
C LEU A 440 11.92 22.58 -49.41
N LEU A 441 12.81 21.60 -49.40
CA LEU A 441 13.71 21.30 -50.53
C LEU A 441 12.95 20.81 -51.77
N GLU A 442 11.84 20.08 -51.58
CA GLU A 442 10.97 19.65 -52.67
C GLU A 442 10.21 20.84 -53.27
N GLN A 443 9.65 21.73 -52.43
CA GLN A 443 9.03 22.98 -52.87
C GLN A 443 10.01 23.89 -53.64
N GLU A 444 11.25 24.07 -53.16
CA GLU A 444 12.25 24.86 -53.86
C GLU A 444 12.63 24.26 -55.22
N ARG A 445 12.68 22.93 -55.34
CA ARG A 445 12.93 22.26 -56.62
C ARG A 445 11.78 22.45 -57.61
N GLU A 446 10.54 22.47 -57.13
CA GLU A 446 9.36 22.74 -57.95
C GLU A 446 9.28 24.22 -58.38
N GLU A 447 9.56 25.14 -57.46
CA GLU A 447 9.63 26.58 -57.73
C GLU A 447 10.76 26.94 -58.72
N ALA A 448 11.93 26.32 -58.57
CA ALA A 448 13.05 26.47 -59.50
C ALA A 448 12.78 25.87 -60.89
N ARG A 449 11.94 24.83 -60.98
CA ARG A 449 11.44 24.30 -62.26
C ARG A 449 10.42 25.22 -62.91
N ALA A 450 9.64 25.97 -62.12
CA ALA A 450 8.62 26.90 -62.59
C ALA A 450 9.20 28.27 -63.00
N THR A 451 10.31 28.70 -62.40
CA THR A 451 10.95 30.00 -62.67
C THR A 451 12.25 29.80 -63.47
N ALA A 452 12.20 29.98 -64.78
CA ALA A 452 13.36 29.82 -65.68
C ALA A 452 14.46 30.91 -65.53
N SER A 453 14.55 31.61 -64.39
CA SER A 453 15.59 32.60 -64.09
C SER A 453 16.20 32.30 -62.72
N GLY A 454 17.34 31.62 -62.73
CA GLY A 454 17.99 31.04 -61.56
C GLY A 454 18.64 32.02 -60.59
N LEU A 455 17.85 32.84 -59.90
CA LEU A 455 18.25 33.56 -58.70
C LEU A 455 17.06 33.62 -57.73
N ALA A 456 16.86 32.55 -56.94
CA ALA A 456 16.02 32.62 -55.74
C ALA A 456 16.79 33.41 -54.66
N PRO A 457 16.13 34.30 -53.90
CA PRO A 457 16.81 35.01 -52.81
C PRO A 457 17.28 33.98 -51.77
N LEU A 458 18.44 34.23 -51.16
CA LEU A 458 18.88 33.58 -49.92
C LEU A 458 17.88 33.96 -48.81
N SER A 459 16.68 33.40 -48.89
CA SER A 459 15.70 33.41 -47.82
C SER A 459 16.29 32.57 -46.71
N ASP A 460 16.26 33.11 -45.50
CA ASP A 460 16.75 32.43 -44.31
C ASP A 460 16.02 31.08 -44.14
N MET A 461 16.70 30.01 -44.55
CA MET A 461 16.14 28.66 -44.59
C MET A 461 15.84 28.19 -43.17
N GLU A 462 16.60 28.66 -42.19
CA GLU A 462 16.35 28.39 -40.76
C GLU A 462 14.99 28.96 -40.33
N SER A 463 14.73 30.25 -40.59
CA SER A 463 13.42 30.87 -40.30
C SER A 463 12.25 30.14 -40.98
N ARG A 464 12.42 29.64 -42.21
CA ARG A 464 11.37 28.88 -42.94
C ARG A 464 11.15 27.49 -42.35
N ILE A 465 12.22 26.80 -41.94
CA ILE A 465 12.14 25.50 -41.26
C ILE A 465 11.41 25.66 -39.92
N GLU A 466 11.76 26.68 -39.13
CA GLU A 466 11.11 26.97 -37.85
C GLU A 466 9.62 27.32 -38.02
N ALA A 467 9.28 28.15 -39.00
CA ALA A 467 7.89 28.50 -39.29
C ALA A 467 7.06 27.27 -39.68
N LEU A 468 7.57 26.44 -40.60
CA LEU A 468 6.88 25.23 -41.04
C LEU A 468 6.77 24.19 -39.92
N PHE A 469 7.81 24.05 -39.10
CA PHE A 469 7.79 23.15 -37.94
C PHE A 469 6.76 23.60 -36.91
N SER A 470 6.68 24.91 -36.64
CA SER A 470 5.70 25.51 -35.72
C SER A 470 4.27 25.33 -36.22
N GLU A 471 4.04 25.53 -37.53
CA GLU A 471 2.73 25.34 -38.15
C GLU A 471 2.26 23.87 -38.06
N LEU A 472 3.12 22.93 -38.50
CA LEU A 472 2.80 21.50 -38.54
C LEU A 472 2.64 20.88 -37.15
N ASN A 473 3.30 21.43 -36.13
CA ASN A 473 3.26 20.94 -34.75
C ASN A 473 2.48 21.87 -33.79
N SER A 474 1.70 22.81 -34.31
CA SER A 474 1.03 23.87 -33.54
C SER A 474 0.18 23.35 -32.38
N ASP A 475 -0.60 22.28 -32.60
CA ASP A 475 -1.41 21.64 -31.54
C ASP A 475 -0.54 20.97 -30.46
N ALA A 476 0.54 20.30 -30.86
CA ALA A 476 1.46 19.66 -29.92
C ALA A 476 2.19 20.69 -29.05
N LEU A 477 2.65 21.79 -29.66
CA LEU A 477 3.28 22.92 -28.97
C LEU A 477 2.30 23.61 -28.01
N ARG A 478 1.04 23.77 -28.44
CA ARG A 478 -0.03 24.33 -27.59
C ARG A 478 -0.33 23.45 -26.38
N PHE A 479 -0.45 22.13 -26.54
CA PHE A 479 -0.66 21.23 -25.40
C PHE A 479 0.53 21.22 -24.45
N GLN A 480 1.75 21.28 -24.99
CA GLN A 480 2.97 21.41 -24.20
C GLN A 480 2.97 22.70 -23.36
N GLU A 481 2.66 23.85 -23.97
CA GLU A 481 2.58 25.13 -23.28
C GLU A 481 1.52 25.12 -22.17
N LEU A 482 0.31 24.63 -22.48
CA LEU A 482 -0.77 24.48 -21.51
C LEU A 482 -0.35 23.57 -20.34
N TYR A 483 0.34 22.47 -20.61
CA TYR A 483 0.84 21.57 -19.57
C TYR A 483 1.83 22.26 -18.63
N TYR A 484 2.80 23.01 -19.17
CA TYR A 484 3.77 23.73 -18.34
C TYR A 484 3.13 24.86 -17.53
N ASN A 485 2.17 25.58 -18.10
CA ASN A 485 1.41 26.61 -17.38
C ASN A 485 0.61 25.99 -16.23
N GLU A 486 -0.06 24.86 -16.47
CA GLU A 486 -0.80 24.13 -15.44
C GLU A 486 0.14 23.58 -14.34
N ARG A 487 1.36 23.15 -14.70
CA ARG A 487 2.37 22.69 -13.73
C ARG A 487 2.89 23.84 -12.86
N LYS A 488 3.12 25.04 -13.42
CA LYS A 488 3.44 26.24 -12.64
C LYS A 488 2.30 26.60 -11.68
N HIS A 489 1.05 26.44 -12.12
CA HIS A 489 -0.12 26.64 -11.27
C HIS A 489 -0.15 25.65 -10.09
N LEU A 490 0.22 24.39 -10.30
CA LEU A 490 0.34 23.41 -9.20
C LEU A 490 1.35 23.84 -8.13
N GLU A 491 2.50 24.38 -8.52
CA GLU A 491 3.51 24.91 -7.59
C GLU A 491 2.95 26.08 -6.78
N HIS A 492 2.20 26.98 -7.44
CA HIS A 492 1.50 28.06 -6.77
C HIS A 492 0.48 27.53 -5.74
N LEU A 493 -0.34 26.54 -6.10
CA LEU A 493 -1.31 25.93 -5.18
C LEU A 493 -0.64 25.21 -4.01
N ASP A 494 0.49 24.56 -4.23
CA ASP A 494 1.27 23.94 -3.15
C ASP A 494 1.85 25.00 -2.20
N SER A 495 2.23 26.19 -2.68
CA SER A 495 2.60 27.31 -1.81
C SER A 495 1.43 27.81 -0.95
N GLN A 496 0.23 27.94 -1.55
CA GLN A 496 -0.97 28.39 -0.83
C GLN A 496 -1.39 27.40 0.26
N ARG A 497 -1.24 26.09 0.01
CA ARG A 497 -1.50 25.02 0.98
C ARG A 497 -0.51 25.05 2.15
N ARG A 498 0.74 25.45 1.91
CA ARG A 498 1.82 25.47 2.92
C ARG A 498 1.85 26.74 3.75
N ALA A 499 1.38 27.87 3.21
CA ALA A 499 1.38 29.16 3.89
C ALA A 499 0.71 29.09 5.29
N GLY A 500 -0.33 28.27 5.44
CA GLY A 500 -0.98 28.04 6.74
C GLY A 500 -0.11 27.38 7.80
N TYR A 501 0.90 26.59 7.43
CA TYR A 501 1.78 25.90 8.40
C TYR A 501 2.95 26.80 8.83
N GLU A 502 3.47 27.62 7.92
CA GLU A 502 4.60 28.53 8.18
C GLU A 502 4.15 29.81 8.90
N GLU A 503 2.98 30.37 8.57
CA GLU A 503 2.44 31.58 9.22
C GLU A 503 1.89 31.29 10.64
N VAL A 504 1.35 30.10 10.89
CA VAL A 504 0.88 29.67 12.24
C VAL A 504 2.05 29.39 13.18
N MET A 505 3.18 28.88 12.67
CA MET A 505 4.40 28.65 13.47
C MET A 505 5.22 29.93 13.71
N ALA A 506 4.95 31.00 12.94
CA ALA A 506 5.64 32.29 13.05
C ALA A 506 4.97 33.29 14.00
N GLN A 507 3.78 32.97 14.54
CA GLN A 507 3.16 33.80 15.59
C GLN A 507 3.81 33.50 16.94
N PRO A 508 4.41 34.50 17.63
CA PRO A 508 4.83 34.31 19.01
C PRO A 508 3.59 33.99 19.83
N ALA A 509 3.67 32.95 20.66
CA ALA A 509 2.65 32.66 21.65
C ALA A 509 2.43 33.92 22.51
N ALA A 510 1.28 34.58 22.32
CA ALA A 510 0.83 35.72 23.10
C ALA A 510 -0.08 35.24 24.23
#